data_AF-A0A955XTZ1-F1
#
_entry.id   AF-A0A955XTZ1-F1
#
_cell.length_a   1.000
_cell.length_b   1.000
_cell.length_c   1.000
_cell.angle_alpha   90.00
_cell.angle_beta   90.00
_cell.angle_gamma   90.00
#
_symmetry.space_group_name_H-M   'P 1'
#
loop_
_entity.id
_entity.type
_entity.pdbx_description
1 polymer ?
#
loop_
_entity_poly.entity_id
_entity_poly.type
_entity_poly.pdbx_seq_one_letter_code
_entity_poly.pdbx_strand_id
1 'polypeptide(L)'
;MRLDERLDEDERVETSEPMYDYSIGRQERLDGTPAVYADDEPGPNDPLYQFQWHLHQIDAYQAWSASRGTGIVVAVIDTGVLYADSGDRFRKVEDLNAFVPGYDFVDDDEEPLDEHGHGTHVAGSVAQTTDNEYGGAGVAPGA
;
A
#
# COMPACT_ATOMS: atom_id res chain seq x y z
N MET A 1 6.65 -9.54 42.98
CA MET A 1 6.33 -10.44 41.87
C MET A 1 5.73 -9.58 40.79
N ARG A 2 6.43 -9.45 39.66
CA ARG A 2 5.93 -8.68 38.52
C ARG A 2 4.81 -9.46 37.81
N LEU A 3 4.06 -8.77 36.94
CA LEU A 3 2.85 -9.34 36.33
C LEU A 3 3.18 -10.43 35.30
N ASP A 4 4.30 -10.27 34.60
CA ASP A 4 4.93 -11.23 33.68
C ASP A 4 5.29 -12.54 34.40
N GLU A 5 5.97 -12.46 35.54
CA GLU A 5 6.33 -13.64 36.35
C GLU A 5 5.10 -14.45 36.80
N ARG A 6 3.95 -13.78 37.01
CA ARG A 6 2.69 -14.44 37.39
C ARG A 6 1.97 -15.10 36.23
N LEU A 7 2.19 -14.63 35.01
CA LEU A 7 1.59 -15.20 33.81
C LEU A 7 2.35 -16.45 33.38
N ASP A 8 3.67 -16.45 33.50
CA ASP A 8 4.50 -17.61 33.18
C ASP A 8 4.31 -18.79 34.14
N GLU A 9 3.81 -18.53 35.35
CA GLU A 9 3.49 -19.55 36.36
C GLU A 9 2.03 -20.07 36.28
N ASP A 10 1.16 -19.44 35.48
CA ASP A 10 -0.25 -19.88 35.34
C ASP A 10 -0.36 -20.99 34.31
N GLU A 11 -0.75 -22.20 34.73
CA GLU A 11 -0.89 -23.39 33.87
C GLU A 11 -1.89 -23.22 32.72
N ARG A 12 -2.70 -22.16 32.73
CA ARG A 12 -3.64 -21.80 31.65
C ARG A 12 -3.00 -20.93 30.57
N VAL A 13 -1.79 -20.42 30.80
CA VAL A 13 -1.05 -19.56 29.88
C VAL A 13 -0.09 -20.42 29.06
N GLU A 14 -0.27 -20.40 27.74
CA GLU A 14 0.62 -21.13 26.81
C GLU A 14 1.91 -20.36 26.52
N THR A 15 1.82 -19.04 26.37
CA THR A 15 2.97 -18.15 26.18
C THR A 15 2.66 -16.74 26.66
N SER A 16 3.69 -16.03 27.11
CA SER A 16 3.67 -14.60 27.38
C SER A 16 4.88 -13.95 26.73
N GLU A 17 4.66 -12.99 25.84
CA GLU A 17 5.72 -12.29 25.11
C GLU A 17 5.52 -10.78 25.21
N PRO A 18 6.61 -9.98 25.23
CA PRO A 18 6.50 -8.53 25.20
C PRO A 18 6.00 -8.04 23.84
N MET A 19 5.35 -6.88 23.83
CA MET A 19 5.11 -6.16 22.58
C MET A 19 6.43 -5.60 22.06
N TYR A 20 6.77 -5.91 20.81
CA TYR A 20 7.94 -5.37 20.14
C TYR A 20 7.56 -4.16 19.28
N ASP A 21 8.33 -3.09 19.40
CA ASP A 21 8.16 -1.91 18.57
C ASP A 21 8.85 -2.11 17.21
N TYR A 22 8.08 -1.95 16.14
CA TYR A 22 8.57 -1.92 14.77
C TYR A 22 8.27 -0.55 14.16
N SER A 23 9.15 -0.07 13.29
CA SER A 23 8.94 1.19 12.58
C SER A 23 9.17 1.01 11.09
N ILE A 24 8.48 1.83 10.30
CA ILE A 24 8.77 1.96 8.87
C ILE A 24 10.21 2.46 8.70
N GLY A 25 10.98 1.73 7.89
CA GLY A 25 12.37 2.08 7.60
C GLY A 25 12.44 3.42 6.88
N ARG A 26 13.48 4.22 7.15
CA ARG A 26 13.76 5.40 6.34
C ARG A 26 14.05 4.94 4.91
N GLN A 27 13.35 5.51 3.94
CA GLN A 27 13.65 5.28 2.53
C GLN A 27 15.02 5.90 2.21
N GLU A 28 16.08 5.09 2.26
CA GLU A 28 17.38 5.44 1.73
C GLU A 28 17.25 5.55 0.20
N ARG A 29 17.64 6.70 -0.38
CA ARG A 29 17.74 6.79 -1.84
C ARG A 29 18.86 5.84 -2.28
N LEU A 30 18.49 4.78 -2.99
CA LEU A 30 19.46 4.00 -3.75
C LEU A 30 20.15 4.95 -4.74
N ASP A 31 21.48 4.91 -4.76
CA ASP A 31 22.34 5.73 -5.61
C ASP A 31 22.34 5.17 -7.04
N GLY A 32 21.22 5.42 -7.73
CA GLY A 32 21.06 5.15 -9.15
C GLY A 32 19.92 6.00 -9.69
N THR A 33 20.10 6.61 -10.86
CA THR A 33 18.97 7.19 -11.58
C THR A 33 18.08 6.03 -12.01
N PRO A 34 16.81 5.95 -11.56
CA PRO A 34 15.90 4.92 -12.03
C PRO A 34 15.82 4.98 -13.56
N ALA A 35 15.69 3.82 -14.20
CA ALA A 35 15.48 3.78 -15.65
C ALA A 35 14.20 4.54 -15.99
N VAL A 36 14.30 5.49 -16.92
CA VAL A 36 13.15 6.15 -17.53
C VAL A 36 12.95 5.47 -18.88
N TYR A 37 11.74 4.96 -19.10
CA TYR A 37 11.38 4.30 -20.35
C TYR A 37 10.84 5.32 -21.35
N ALA A 38 10.92 5.02 -22.65
CA ALA A 38 10.49 5.98 -23.67
C ALA A 38 8.95 6.08 -23.71
N ASP A 39 8.43 7.29 -23.99
CA ASP A 39 6.98 7.58 -24.07
C ASP A 39 6.24 6.75 -25.14
N ASP A 40 6.96 6.16 -26.10
CA ASP A 40 6.43 5.37 -27.20
C ASP A 40 6.46 3.85 -26.95
N GLU A 41 6.95 3.40 -25.79
CA GLU A 41 6.87 1.99 -25.40
C GLU A 41 5.42 1.56 -25.12
N PRO A 42 5.00 0.32 -25.47
CA PRO A 42 3.69 -0.18 -25.14
C PRO A 42 3.45 -0.13 -23.63
N GLY A 43 2.38 0.54 -23.23
CA GLY A 43 2.06 0.80 -21.83
C GLY A 43 0.62 1.28 -21.68
N PRO A 44 0.18 1.51 -20.43
CA PRO A 44 -1.08 2.19 -20.19
C PRO A 44 -0.95 3.68 -20.55
N ASN A 45 -2.08 4.39 -20.64
CA ASN A 45 -2.09 5.81 -21.01
C ASN A 45 -1.77 6.78 -19.84
N ASP A 46 -1.20 6.26 -18.74
CA ASP A 46 -0.92 7.03 -17.52
C ASP A 46 0.39 7.86 -17.67
N PRO A 47 0.36 9.20 -17.53
CA PRO A 47 1.50 10.08 -17.88
C PRO A 47 2.81 9.82 -17.14
N LEU A 48 2.74 9.25 -15.93
CA LEU A 48 3.92 8.96 -15.10
C LEU A 48 4.42 7.52 -15.24
N TYR A 49 3.77 6.68 -16.04
CA TYR A 49 4.14 5.27 -16.23
C TYR A 49 5.60 5.09 -16.65
N GLN A 50 6.11 5.97 -17.51
CA GLN A 50 7.51 5.97 -17.98
C GLN A 50 8.56 6.02 -16.84
N PHE A 51 8.18 6.53 -15.66
CA PHE A 51 9.06 6.61 -14.48
C PHE A 51 8.94 5.39 -13.57
N GLN A 52 7.97 4.51 -13.81
CA GLN A 52 7.68 3.34 -13.00
C GLN A 52 8.49 2.12 -13.45
N TRP A 53 9.82 2.25 -13.40
CA TRP A 53 10.76 1.22 -13.85
C TRP A 53 10.46 -0.21 -13.35
N HIS A 54 10.01 -0.32 -12.10
CA HIS A 54 9.63 -1.58 -11.48
C HIS A 54 8.52 -2.33 -12.25
N LEU A 55 7.54 -1.64 -12.82
CA LEU A 55 6.46 -2.26 -13.62
C LEU A 55 7.01 -2.87 -14.91
N HIS A 56 7.99 -2.21 -15.53
CA HIS A 56 8.71 -2.77 -16.68
C HIS A 56 9.58 -3.96 -16.29
N GLN A 57 10.26 -3.91 -15.13
CA GLN A 57 11.11 -5.02 -14.69
C GLN A 57 10.36 -6.31 -14.37
N ILE A 58 9.10 -6.21 -13.97
CA ILE A 58 8.25 -7.37 -13.66
C ILE A 58 7.31 -7.74 -14.82
N ASP A 59 7.47 -7.11 -16.00
CA ASP A 59 6.61 -7.31 -17.18
C ASP A 59 5.10 -7.14 -16.86
N ALA A 60 4.76 -6.13 -16.04
CA ALA A 60 3.39 -5.91 -15.56
C ALA A 60 2.40 -5.68 -16.72
N TYR A 61 2.78 -4.87 -17.70
CA TYR A 61 1.93 -4.55 -18.86
C TYR A 61 1.55 -5.80 -19.65
N GLN A 62 2.50 -6.70 -19.87
CA GLN A 62 2.27 -7.98 -20.54
C GLN A 62 1.39 -8.89 -19.69
N ALA A 63 1.61 -8.93 -18.36
CA ALA A 63 0.82 -9.72 -17.43
C ALA A 63 -0.66 -9.30 -17.36
N TRP A 64 -0.96 -8.01 -17.54
CA TRP A 64 -2.34 -7.50 -17.56
C TRP A 64 -3.23 -8.09 -18.66
N SER A 65 -2.64 -8.63 -19.73
CA SER A 65 -3.37 -9.38 -20.76
C SER A 65 -3.96 -10.70 -20.23
N ALA A 66 -3.38 -11.26 -19.17
CA ALA A 66 -3.85 -12.47 -18.51
C ALA A 66 -4.76 -12.16 -17.32
N SER A 67 -4.38 -11.19 -16.48
CA SER A 67 -5.19 -10.72 -15.34
C SER A 67 -4.71 -9.37 -14.83
N ARG A 68 -5.65 -8.56 -14.34
CA ARG A 68 -5.38 -7.29 -13.64
C ARG A 68 -5.72 -7.37 -12.14
N GLY A 69 -6.06 -8.55 -11.63
CA GLY A 69 -6.41 -8.76 -10.22
C GLY A 69 -7.91 -8.65 -9.89
N THR A 70 -8.80 -8.56 -10.89
CA THR A 70 -10.25 -8.37 -10.68
C THR A 70 -10.86 -9.30 -9.64
N GLY A 71 -11.43 -8.71 -8.58
CA GLY A 71 -12.12 -9.42 -7.50
C GLY A 71 -11.21 -9.97 -6.41
N ILE A 72 -9.93 -9.63 -6.41
CA ILE A 72 -8.96 -10.04 -5.40
C ILE A 72 -8.71 -8.90 -4.41
N VAL A 73 -9.06 -9.11 -3.14
CA VAL A 73 -8.78 -8.15 -2.08
C VAL A 73 -7.33 -8.29 -1.61
N VAL A 74 -6.59 -7.19 -1.56
CA VAL A 74 -5.23 -7.11 -1.00
C VAL A 74 -5.25 -6.29 0.29
N ALA A 75 -4.79 -6.87 1.40
CA ALA A 75 -4.67 -6.15 2.66
C ALA A 75 -3.32 -5.40 2.74
N VAL A 76 -3.38 -4.09 2.93
CA VAL A 76 -2.21 -3.23 3.19
C VAL A 76 -2.21 -2.86 4.67
N ILE A 77 -1.29 -3.45 5.44
CA ILE A 77 -1.11 -3.17 6.87
C ILE A 77 0.00 -2.12 7.00
N ASP A 78 -0.38 -0.85 7.04
CA ASP A 78 0.53 0.29 6.94
C ASP A 78 -0.05 1.50 7.68
N THR A 79 0.39 2.73 7.39
CA THR A 79 -0.02 3.97 8.06
C THR A 79 -1.44 4.45 7.76
N GLY A 80 -2.26 3.64 7.06
CA GLY A 80 -3.58 3.98 6.55
C GLY A 80 -3.58 4.29 5.04
N VAL A 81 -4.75 4.64 4.50
CA VAL A 81 -4.91 5.03 3.09
C VAL A 81 -5.81 6.27 2.98
N LEU A 82 -5.46 7.23 2.12
CA LEU A 82 -6.34 8.35 1.76
C LEU A 82 -7.45 7.93 0.78
N TYR A 83 -8.38 7.08 1.22
CA TYR A 83 -9.47 6.54 0.39
C TYR A 83 -10.74 7.41 0.35
N ALA A 84 -10.86 8.37 1.27
CA ALA A 84 -12.01 9.26 1.38
C ALA A 84 -11.60 10.66 1.90
N ASP A 85 -12.43 11.66 1.60
CA ASP A 85 -12.34 12.96 2.25
C ASP A 85 -12.86 12.85 3.69
N SER A 86 -12.08 13.32 4.66
CA SER A 86 -12.50 13.36 6.07
C SER A 86 -11.96 14.62 6.77
N GLY A 87 -12.89 15.42 7.30
CA GLY A 87 -12.59 16.72 7.89
C GLY A 87 -11.83 17.67 6.95
N ASP A 88 -11.01 18.54 7.55
CA ASP A 88 -10.19 19.51 6.80
C ASP A 88 -8.80 18.97 6.43
N ARG A 89 -8.38 17.85 7.02
CA ARG A 89 -7.02 17.30 6.89
C ARG A 89 -6.88 16.22 5.83
N PHE A 90 -7.88 15.37 5.67
CA PHE A 90 -7.78 14.19 4.82
C PHE A 90 -8.51 14.41 3.50
N ARG A 91 -7.78 14.21 2.40
CA ARG A 91 -8.31 14.32 1.05
C ARG A 91 -8.06 13.01 0.33
N LYS A 92 -9.11 12.47 -0.27
CA LYS A 92 -9.02 11.26 -1.09
C LYS A 92 -8.01 11.50 -2.21
N VAL A 93 -7.15 10.52 -2.49
CA VAL A 93 -6.33 10.55 -3.70
C VAL A 93 -7.18 10.29 -4.94
N GLU A 94 -6.91 11.05 -6.00
CA GLU A 94 -7.73 11.08 -7.23
C GLU A 94 -7.81 9.70 -7.93
N ASP A 95 -6.72 8.94 -7.90
CA ASP A 95 -6.49 7.77 -8.73
C ASP A 95 -6.33 6.46 -7.95
N LEU A 96 -6.86 6.38 -6.72
CA LEU A 96 -7.04 5.12 -5.99
C LEU A 96 -8.53 4.89 -5.70
N ASN A 97 -9.21 4.23 -6.65
CA ASN A 97 -10.67 4.10 -6.62
C ASN A 97 -11.17 2.74 -6.11
N ALA A 98 -10.30 1.73 -6.08
CA ALA A 98 -10.60 0.42 -5.51
C ALA A 98 -10.16 0.39 -4.04
N PHE A 99 -11.08 0.74 -3.15
CA PHE A 99 -10.90 0.57 -1.71
C PHE A 99 -12.12 -0.16 -1.13
N VAL A 100 -11.85 -1.18 -0.32
CA VAL A 100 -12.86 -1.90 0.46
C VAL A 100 -12.72 -1.52 1.93
N PRO A 101 -13.80 -1.58 2.74
CA PRO A 101 -13.72 -1.24 4.16
C PRO A 101 -12.54 -1.91 4.87
N GLY A 102 -11.79 -1.12 5.63
CA GLY A 102 -10.63 -1.54 6.42
C GLY A 102 -10.84 -1.26 7.91
N TYR A 103 -9.77 -1.35 8.70
CA TYR A 103 -9.80 -1.12 10.15
C TYR A 103 -8.51 -0.44 10.61
N ASP A 104 -8.64 0.52 11.51
CA ASP A 104 -7.54 1.14 12.22
C ASP A 104 -7.37 0.48 13.59
N PHE A 105 -6.27 -0.26 13.76
CA PHE A 105 -5.96 -0.94 15.02
C PHE A 105 -5.29 -0.05 16.07
N VAL A 106 -4.83 1.15 15.68
CA VAL A 106 -4.23 2.13 16.59
C VAL A 106 -5.32 2.93 17.29
N ASP A 107 -6.30 3.42 16.53
CA ASP A 107 -7.41 4.23 17.04
C ASP A 107 -8.69 3.40 17.35
N ASP A 108 -8.69 2.11 17.00
CA ASP A 108 -9.77 1.14 17.24
C ASP A 108 -11.11 1.52 16.57
N ASP A 109 -11.05 1.83 15.28
CA ASP A 109 -12.20 2.21 14.47
C ASP A 109 -12.14 1.69 13.00
N GLU A 110 -13.19 2.00 12.23
CA GLU A 110 -13.33 1.60 10.82
C GLU A 110 -12.82 2.70 9.85
N GLU A 111 -12.01 3.65 10.32
CA GLU A 111 -11.51 4.80 9.57
C GLU A 111 -9.97 4.80 9.43
N PRO A 112 -9.36 3.86 8.67
CA PRO A 112 -7.90 3.76 8.49
C PRO A 112 -7.34 4.86 7.57
N LEU A 113 -7.45 6.12 8.01
CA LEU A 113 -7.02 7.31 7.28
C LEU A 113 -5.51 7.50 7.40
N ASP A 114 -4.84 7.74 6.27
CA ASP A 114 -3.39 7.85 6.27
C ASP A 114 -2.89 9.17 6.87
N GLU A 115 -2.20 9.10 8.01
CA GLU A 115 -1.58 10.27 8.66
C GLU A 115 -0.13 10.53 8.24
N HIS A 116 0.48 9.65 7.44
CA HIS A 116 1.89 9.74 7.04
C HIS A 116 2.09 9.82 5.51
N GLY A 117 1.29 9.11 4.73
CA GLY A 117 1.39 8.98 3.27
C GLY A 117 2.09 7.71 2.80
N HIS A 118 2.66 6.90 3.69
CA HIS A 118 3.38 5.68 3.30
C HIS A 118 2.40 4.60 2.83
N GLY A 119 1.35 4.33 3.60
CA GLY A 119 0.32 3.36 3.24
C GLY A 119 -0.43 3.72 1.96
N THR A 120 -0.71 5.00 1.72
CA THR A 120 -1.30 5.46 0.45
C THR A 120 -0.37 5.21 -0.73
N HIS A 121 0.94 5.45 -0.57
CA HIS A 121 1.93 5.15 -1.62
C HIS A 121 2.06 3.64 -1.88
N VAL A 122 2.04 2.82 -0.83
CA VAL A 122 2.04 1.35 -0.93
C VAL A 122 0.77 0.87 -1.64
N ALA A 123 -0.40 1.35 -1.24
CA ALA A 123 -1.68 1.00 -1.86
C ALA A 123 -1.73 1.39 -3.34
N GLY A 124 -1.22 2.58 -3.71
CA GLY A 124 -1.06 2.98 -5.10
C GLY A 124 -0.15 2.04 -5.89
N SER A 125 1.00 1.67 -5.33
CA SER A 125 1.91 0.70 -5.98
C SER A 125 1.22 -0.64 -6.28
N VAL A 126 0.28 -1.06 -5.42
CA VAL A 126 -0.52 -2.27 -5.62
C VAL A 126 -1.61 -2.05 -6.68
N ALA A 127 -2.48 -1.06 -6.51
CA ALA A 127 -3.78 -0.99 -7.21
C ALA A 127 -4.17 0.43 -7.69
N GLN A 128 -3.20 1.31 -7.95
CA GLN A 128 -3.48 2.61 -8.57
C GLN A 128 -4.27 2.42 -9.88
N THR A 129 -5.29 3.25 -10.04
CA THR A 129 -6.18 3.26 -11.21
C THR A 129 -5.31 3.46 -12.45
N THR A 130 -5.33 2.49 -13.35
CA THR A 130 -4.46 2.43 -14.53
C THR A 130 -5.32 2.58 -15.78
N ASP A 131 -4.76 3.17 -16.83
CA ASP A 131 -5.44 3.54 -18.07
C ASP A 131 -6.47 4.69 -17.90
N ASN A 132 -6.16 5.69 -17.07
CA ASN A 132 -7.06 6.81 -16.76
C ASN A 132 -6.53 8.20 -17.18
N GLU A 133 -5.45 8.28 -17.94
CA GLU A 133 -4.79 9.53 -18.37
C GLU A 133 -4.27 10.41 -17.21
N TYR A 134 -4.11 9.84 -16.01
CA TYR A 134 -3.67 10.54 -14.81
C TYR A 134 -2.62 9.73 -14.04
N GLY A 135 -1.70 10.41 -13.36
CA GLY A 135 -0.78 9.75 -12.43
C GLY A 135 0.02 8.62 -13.07
N GLY A 136 0.16 7.51 -12.33
CA GLY A 136 0.83 6.29 -12.76
C GLY A 136 -0.10 5.08 -12.66
N ALA A 137 0.47 3.88 -12.75
CA ALA A 137 -0.24 2.61 -12.76
C ALA A 137 0.05 1.75 -11.51
N GLY A 138 -0.89 0.88 -11.15
CA GLY A 138 -0.71 -0.14 -10.12
C GLY A 138 -0.27 -1.48 -10.70
N VAL A 139 0.39 -2.34 -9.93
CA VAL A 139 0.76 -3.70 -10.36
C VAL A 139 -0.47 -4.55 -10.71
N ALA A 140 -1.53 -4.47 -9.90
CA ALA A 140 -2.79 -5.19 -10.04
C ALA A 140 -3.96 -4.19 -9.97
N PRO A 141 -4.17 -3.38 -11.02
CA PRO A 141 -5.06 -2.21 -10.97
C PRO A 141 -6.56 -2.55 -10.98
N GLY A 142 -6.90 -3.84 -11.10
CA GLY A 142 -8.27 -4.34 -10.96
C GLY A 142 -8.54 -5.02 -9.61
N ALA A 143 -7.54 -5.17 -8.75
CA ALA A 143 -7.72 -5.68 -7.39
C ALA A 143 -8.73 -4.85 -6.59
#